data_AF-A0A7S2ZG38-F1
#
_entry.id   AF-A0A7S2ZG38-F1
#
_cell.length_a   1.000
_cell.length_b   1.000
_cell.length_c   1.000
_cell.angle_alpha   90.00
_cell.angle_beta   90.00
_cell.angle_gamma   90.00
#
_symmetry.space_group_name_H-M   'P 1'
#
loop_
_entity.id
_entity.type
_entity.pdbx_description
1 polymer ?
#
loop_
_entity_poly.entity_id
_entity_poly.type
_entity_poly.pdbx_seq_one_letter_code
_entity_poly.pdbx_strand_id
1 'polypeptide(L)'
;DPPPAVFEDPPGPAIPGMGSLSVDPAPREPPMPQGRKELINQVGDLMTQGDFQAALTVAKDAIGAGRPDPDLALAVFYAFALELILRMQIAESKGQNNMLGVAFLSSALAELPLLPRQRTGARLMAAQKHMMVGNYGLASSYAKSVIPDADPDQRQKIQRVVLTCQQHGDTNVRVPTTSKLCFATFGTLGNPYIGCTTCPASFSLAAGLEEGRVCPICPFGSTRGMN
;
A
#
# COMPACT_ATOMS: atom_id res chain seq x y z
N ASP A 1 28.30 -85.39 15.57
CA ASP A 1 28.09 -84.12 16.30
C ASP A 1 27.35 -83.09 15.47
N PRO A 2 26.04 -82.91 15.71
CA PRO A 2 25.34 -81.66 15.46
C PRO A 2 25.37 -80.73 16.69
N PRO A 3 25.35 -79.40 16.51
CA PRO A 3 25.52 -78.42 17.58
C PRO A 3 24.34 -78.38 18.58
N PRO A 4 24.56 -77.89 19.81
CA PRO A 4 23.55 -77.86 20.86
C PRO A 4 22.48 -76.79 20.61
N ALA A 5 21.23 -77.13 20.94
CA ALA A 5 20.07 -76.25 20.91
C ALA A 5 20.22 -75.11 21.93
N VAL A 6 20.01 -73.88 21.47
CA VAL A 6 19.96 -72.68 22.29
C VAL A 6 18.61 -72.63 23.00
N PHE A 7 18.64 -72.55 24.33
CA PHE A 7 17.47 -72.27 25.16
C PHE A 7 17.09 -70.79 25.00
N GLU A 8 15.87 -70.50 24.55
CA GLU A 8 15.27 -69.17 24.61
C GLU A 8 14.60 -68.98 25.99
N ASP A 9 14.99 -67.93 26.71
CA ASP A 9 14.37 -67.50 27.97
C ASP A 9 12.95 -66.93 27.74
N PRO A 10 12.01 -67.11 28.70
CA PRO A 10 10.68 -66.52 28.61
C PRO A 10 10.69 -64.99 28.81
N PRO A 11 9.74 -64.25 28.21
CA PRO A 11 9.70 -62.80 28.29
C PRO A 11 9.32 -62.31 29.69
N GLY A 12 10.14 -61.40 30.24
CA GLY A 12 9.85 -60.67 31.47
C GLY A 12 8.68 -59.67 31.32
N PRO A 13 8.08 -59.23 32.44
CA PRO A 13 6.87 -58.40 32.42
C PRO A 13 7.15 -56.99 31.89
N ALA A 14 6.21 -56.50 31.08
CA ALA A 14 6.22 -55.15 30.52
C ALA A 14 6.10 -54.07 31.61
N ILE A 15 7.04 -53.14 31.62
CA ILE A 15 6.97 -51.92 32.43
C ILE A 15 6.05 -50.92 31.70
N PRO A 16 5.06 -50.30 32.37
CA PRO A 16 4.21 -49.29 31.73
C PRO A 16 5.05 -48.05 31.36
N GLY A 17 4.98 -47.67 30.09
CA GLY A 17 5.66 -46.50 29.55
C GLY A 17 5.21 -45.21 30.23
N MET A 18 6.19 -44.39 30.62
CA MET A 18 5.97 -43.01 31.00
C MET A 18 5.38 -42.25 29.81
N GLY A 19 4.12 -41.85 29.93
CA GLY A 19 3.48 -40.92 29.01
C GLY A 19 4.29 -39.63 28.97
N SER A 20 4.79 -39.28 27.78
CA SER A 20 5.37 -37.97 27.52
C SER A 20 4.29 -36.91 27.78
N LEU A 21 4.49 -36.10 28.82
CA LEU A 21 3.70 -34.90 29.04
C LEU A 21 3.90 -33.98 27.84
N SER A 22 2.90 -33.91 26.96
CA SER A 22 2.79 -32.86 25.96
C SER A 22 2.71 -31.53 26.71
N VAL A 23 3.81 -30.79 26.69
CA VAL A 23 3.84 -29.41 27.15
C VAL A 23 3.06 -28.60 26.12
N ASP A 24 1.89 -28.11 26.49
CA ASP A 24 1.16 -27.13 25.69
C ASP A 24 2.10 -25.96 25.34
N PRO A 25 2.18 -25.53 24.07
CA PRO A 25 2.97 -24.37 23.73
C PRO A 25 2.43 -23.17 24.51
N ALA A 26 3.34 -22.51 25.25
CA ALA A 26 3.03 -21.33 26.03
C ALA A 26 2.21 -20.32 25.21
N PRO A 27 1.26 -19.59 25.82
CA PRO A 27 0.57 -18.51 25.14
C PRO A 27 1.62 -17.58 24.53
N ARG A 28 1.61 -17.44 23.20
CA ARG A 28 2.49 -16.47 22.53
C ARG A 28 2.17 -15.11 23.14
N GLU A 29 3.14 -14.52 23.84
CA GLU A 29 3.03 -13.15 24.30
C GLU A 29 2.60 -12.28 23.12
N PRO A 30 1.60 -11.39 23.28
CA PRO A 30 1.22 -10.48 22.21
C PRO A 30 2.48 -9.68 21.82
N PRO A 31 2.79 -9.55 20.52
CA PRO A 31 3.96 -8.79 20.09
C PRO A 31 3.89 -7.40 20.71
N MET A 32 5.03 -6.91 21.24
CA MET A 32 5.12 -5.56 21.77
C MET A 32 4.52 -4.57 20.77
N PRO A 33 3.78 -3.54 21.24
CA PRO A 33 3.17 -2.56 20.34
C PRO A 33 4.28 -1.95 19.47
N GLN A 34 4.29 -2.32 18.19
CA GLN A 34 5.22 -1.76 17.23
C GLN A 34 4.94 -0.26 17.11
N GLY A 35 6.00 0.54 17.14
CA GLY A 35 5.85 1.96 16.91
C GLY A 35 5.34 2.23 15.48
N ARG A 36 4.65 3.35 15.31
CA ARG A 36 4.10 3.75 14.02
C ARG A 36 5.16 3.78 12.92
N LYS A 37 6.38 4.20 13.25
CA LYS A 37 7.51 4.28 12.33
C LYS A 37 7.96 2.91 11.82
N GLU A 38 8.04 1.92 12.70
CA GLU A 38 8.36 0.54 12.32
C GLU A 38 7.29 -0.03 11.39
N LEU A 39 6.01 0.22 11.69
CA LEU A 39 4.90 -0.19 10.83
C LEU A 39 4.98 0.48 9.45
N ILE A 40 5.29 1.78 9.36
CA ILE A 40 5.46 2.49 8.07
C ILE A 40 6.61 1.89 7.25
N ASN A 41 7.73 1.53 7.88
CA ASN A 41 8.83 0.87 7.17
C ASN A 41 8.39 -0.49 6.61
N GLN A 42 7.67 -1.28 7.42
CA GLN A 42 7.11 -2.56 6.99
C GLN A 42 6.12 -2.40 5.83
N VAL A 43 5.28 -1.36 5.83
CA VAL A 43 4.41 -1.02 4.69
C VAL A 43 5.24 -0.80 3.43
N GLY A 44 6.34 -0.04 3.52
CA GLY A 44 7.23 0.22 2.40
C GLY A 44 7.89 -1.03 1.82
N ASP A 45 8.23 -2.00 2.67
CA ASP A 45 8.80 -3.29 2.28
C ASP A 45 7.76 -4.17 1.58
N LEU A 46 6.54 -4.27 2.14
CA LEU A 46 5.43 -5.02 1.54
C LEU A 46 5.01 -4.43 0.18
N MET A 47 4.97 -3.10 0.06
CA MET A 47 4.74 -2.43 -1.23
C MET A 47 5.80 -2.79 -2.27
N THR A 48 7.07 -2.93 -1.85
CA THR A 48 8.16 -3.34 -2.75
C THR A 48 8.00 -4.79 -3.21
N GLN A 49 7.49 -5.66 -2.33
CA GLN A 49 7.21 -7.07 -2.62
C GLN A 49 5.94 -7.26 -3.47
N GLY A 50 5.11 -6.22 -3.60
CA GLY A 50 3.85 -6.26 -4.34
C GLY A 50 2.66 -6.78 -3.52
N ASP A 51 2.83 -7.01 -2.21
CA ASP A 51 1.74 -7.42 -1.32
C ASP A 51 0.98 -6.20 -0.79
N PHE A 52 0.20 -5.58 -1.66
CA PHE A 52 -0.55 -4.36 -1.34
C PHE A 52 -1.67 -4.59 -0.33
N GLN A 53 -2.21 -5.81 -0.24
CA GLN A 53 -3.29 -6.12 0.70
C GLN A 53 -2.74 -6.24 2.13
N ALA A 54 -1.62 -6.94 2.33
CA ALA A 54 -0.96 -6.97 3.63
C ALA A 54 -0.44 -5.58 4.02
N ALA A 55 0.16 -4.86 3.06
CA ALA A 55 0.61 -3.48 3.28
C ALA A 55 -0.53 -2.58 3.77
N LEU A 56 -1.74 -2.74 3.23
CA LEU A 56 -2.91 -1.92 3.62
C LEU A 56 -3.32 -2.19 5.07
N THR A 57 -3.31 -3.46 5.48
CA THR A 57 -3.59 -3.84 6.86
C THR A 57 -2.59 -3.18 7.81
N VAL A 58 -1.28 -3.31 7.52
CA VAL A 58 -0.22 -2.70 8.34
C VAL A 58 -0.32 -1.17 8.37
N ALA A 59 -0.68 -0.54 7.25
CA ALA A 59 -0.89 0.91 7.20
C ALA A 59 -2.07 1.35 8.07
N LYS A 60 -3.16 0.57 8.13
CA LYS A 60 -4.31 0.84 9.03
C LYS A 60 -3.93 0.67 10.50
N ASP A 61 -3.13 -0.34 10.82
CA ASP A 61 -2.58 -0.53 12.16
C ASP A 61 -1.70 0.66 12.57
N ALA A 62 -0.86 1.16 11.65
CA ALA A 62 -0.02 2.33 11.88
C ALA A 62 -0.84 3.60 12.17
N ILE A 63 -2.00 3.76 11.53
CA ILE A 63 -2.91 4.88 11.80
C ILE A 63 -3.50 4.79 13.21
N GLY A 64 -3.84 3.58 13.68
CA GLY A 64 -4.39 3.36 15.02
C GLY A 64 -3.35 3.32 16.15
N ALA A 65 -2.07 3.18 15.83
CA ALA A 65 -1.03 2.95 16.83
C ALA A 65 -0.74 4.18 17.71
N GLY A 66 -0.80 4.04 19.03
CA GLY A 66 -0.32 5.06 19.97
C GLY A 66 -1.08 6.39 19.91
N ARG A 67 -0.38 7.50 20.20
CA ARG A 67 -0.93 8.86 20.12
C ARG A 67 -0.68 9.49 18.74
N PRO A 68 -1.38 10.57 18.36
CA PRO A 68 -1.03 11.35 17.19
C PRO A 68 0.40 11.85 17.30
N ASP A 69 1.20 11.59 16.27
CA ASP A 69 2.55 12.10 16.09
C ASP A 69 2.72 12.55 14.63
N PRO A 70 3.85 13.14 14.24
CA PRO A 70 4.07 13.60 12.86
C PRO A 70 3.98 12.49 11.81
N ASP A 71 4.24 11.23 12.18
CA ASP A 71 4.19 10.07 11.27
C ASP A 71 2.75 9.62 10.99
N LEU A 72 1.75 10.08 11.76
CA LEU A 72 0.34 9.80 11.50
C LEU A 72 -0.08 10.22 10.09
N ALA A 73 0.35 11.41 9.65
CA ALA A 73 0.02 11.90 8.32
C ALA A 73 0.59 10.98 7.24
N LEU A 74 1.83 10.51 7.41
CA LEU A 74 2.49 9.61 6.49
C LEU A 74 1.78 8.25 6.43
N ALA A 75 1.41 7.66 7.58
CA ALA A 75 0.63 6.43 7.64
C ALA A 75 -0.71 6.55 6.89
N VAL A 76 -1.42 7.67 7.06
CA VAL A 76 -2.67 7.97 6.34
C VAL A 76 -2.45 8.05 4.83
N PHE A 77 -1.37 8.71 4.38
CA PHE A 77 -1.04 8.75 2.95
C PHE A 77 -0.67 7.38 2.38
N TYR A 78 0.03 6.53 3.14
CA TYR A 78 0.31 5.15 2.74
C TYR A 78 -0.96 4.31 2.59
N ALA A 79 -1.87 4.37 3.56
CA ALA A 79 -3.15 3.67 3.46
C ALA A 79 -3.93 4.13 2.23
N PHE A 80 -4.01 5.45 2.00
CA PHE A 80 -4.69 6.00 0.82
C PHE A 80 -4.03 5.59 -0.50
N ALA A 81 -2.68 5.58 -0.56
CA ALA A 81 -1.92 5.11 -1.71
C ALA A 81 -2.22 3.65 -2.04
N LEU A 82 -2.32 2.79 -1.02
CA LEU A 82 -2.61 1.37 -1.18
C LEU A 82 -4.05 1.14 -1.66
N GLU A 83 -5.02 1.89 -1.13
CA GLU A 83 -6.40 1.83 -1.61
C GLU A 83 -6.52 2.30 -3.07
N LEU A 84 -5.75 3.32 -3.49
CA LEU A 84 -5.64 3.72 -4.90
C LEU A 84 -5.09 2.59 -5.78
N ILE A 85 -3.99 1.94 -5.36
CA ILE A 85 -3.36 0.84 -6.10
C ILE A 85 -4.34 -0.32 -6.26
N LEU A 86 -4.98 -0.77 -5.19
CA LEU A 86 -5.95 -1.87 -5.22
C LEU A 86 -7.16 -1.53 -6.10
N ARG A 87 -7.67 -0.29 -6.03
CA ARG A 87 -8.76 0.17 -6.91
C ARG A 87 -8.35 0.18 -8.37
N MET A 88 -7.14 0.61 -8.69
CA MET A 88 -6.61 0.53 -10.06
C MET A 88 -6.54 -0.91 -10.54
N GLN A 89 -6.01 -1.84 -9.73
CA GLN A 89 -5.94 -3.27 -10.09
C GLN A 89 -7.34 -3.86 -10.37
N ILE A 90 -8.34 -3.49 -9.56
CA ILE A 90 -9.74 -3.90 -9.78
C ILE A 90 -10.31 -3.27 -11.05
N ALA A 91 -10.00 -2.02 -11.34
CA ALA A 91 -10.47 -1.34 -12.55
C ALA A 91 -9.85 -1.95 -13.82
N GLU A 92 -8.58 -2.34 -13.75
CA GLU A 92 -7.83 -3.00 -14.82
C GLU A 92 -8.35 -4.41 -15.10
N SER A 93 -8.68 -5.17 -14.06
CA SER A 93 -9.25 -6.52 -14.22
C SER A 93 -10.65 -6.51 -14.86
N LYS A 94 -11.37 -5.38 -14.80
CA LYS A 94 -12.67 -5.17 -15.45
C LYS A 94 -12.57 -4.77 -16.94
N GLY A 95 -11.37 -4.61 -17.50
CA GLY A 95 -11.14 -4.37 -18.93
C GLY A 95 -10.81 -2.92 -19.32
N GLN A 96 -10.54 -2.70 -20.63
CA GLN A 96 -9.95 -1.47 -21.15
C GLN A 96 -10.78 -0.18 -20.98
N ASN A 97 -12.09 -0.29 -20.77
CA ASN A 97 -12.98 0.89 -20.67
C ASN A 97 -12.67 1.80 -19.47
N ASN A 98 -11.93 1.30 -18.48
CA ASN A 98 -11.63 2.05 -17.25
C ASN A 98 -10.21 2.65 -17.22
N MET A 99 -9.40 2.49 -18.28
CA MET A 99 -7.99 2.89 -18.25
C MET A 99 -7.78 4.40 -18.06
N LEU A 100 -8.73 5.24 -18.49
CA LEU A 100 -8.68 6.68 -18.21
C LEU A 100 -8.84 6.98 -16.72
N GLY A 101 -9.74 6.27 -16.04
CA GLY A 101 -9.89 6.36 -14.59
C GLY A 101 -8.65 5.85 -13.86
N VAL A 102 -8.03 4.77 -14.35
CA VAL A 102 -6.76 4.25 -13.83
C VAL A 102 -5.65 5.30 -13.97
N ALA A 103 -5.52 5.92 -15.14
CA ALA A 103 -4.53 6.99 -15.35
C ALA A 103 -4.77 8.16 -14.37
N PHE A 104 -6.02 8.60 -14.20
CA PHE A 104 -6.39 9.63 -13.23
C PHE A 104 -6.00 9.28 -11.78
N LEU A 105 -6.34 8.07 -11.32
CA LEU A 105 -5.97 7.62 -9.96
C LEU A 105 -4.45 7.52 -9.80
N SER A 106 -3.74 7.12 -10.86
CA SER A 106 -2.28 7.04 -10.85
C SER A 106 -1.62 8.41 -10.74
N SER A 107 -2.21 9.46 -11.33
CA SER A 107 -1.73 10.84 -11.15
C SER A 107 -1.84 11.25 -9.68
N ALA A 108 -2.97 10.98 -9.04
CA ALA A 108 -3.14 11.29 -7.62
C ALA A 108 -2.16 10.53 -6.73
N LEU A 109 -1.90 9.25 -7.03
CA LEU A 109 -0.90 8.43 -6.33
C LEU A 109 0.52 9.04 -6.44
N ALA A 110 0.90 9.54 -7.62
CA ALA A 110 2.22 10.13 -7.87
C ALA A 110 2.50 11.44 -7.12
N GLU A 111 1.45 12.16 -6.69
CA GLU A 111 1.54 13.41 -5.94
C GLU A 111 1.52 13.20 -4.41
N LEU A 112 1.29 11.97 -3.93
CA LEU A 112 1.26 11.71 -2.49
C LEU A 112 2.65 11.90 -1.86
N PRO A 113 2.74 12.48 -0.65
CA PRO A 113 4.00 12.73 0.03
C PRO A 113 4.55 11.45 0.71
N LEU A 114 4.71 10.38 -0.05
CA LEU A 114 5.30 9.11 0.41
C LEU A 114 6.83 9.23 0.59
N LEU A 115 7.46 8.25 1.23
CA LEU A 115 8.92 8.19 1.29
C LEU A 115 9.53 8.08 -0.12
N PRO A 116 10.77 8.56 -0.35
CA PRO A 116 11.34 8.72 -1.69
C PRO A 116 11.25 7.48 -2.58
N ARG A 117 11.56 6.30 -2.03
CA ARG A 117 11.51 5.03 -2.77
C ARG A 117 10.10 4.73 -3.30
N GLN A 118 9.08 4.79 -2.46
CA GLN A 118 7.69 4.52 -2.86
C GLN A 118 7.12 5.62 -3.75
N ARG A 119 7.55 6.88 -3.54
CA ARG A 119 7.20 8.00 -4.42
C ARG A 119 7.73 7.80 -5.83
N THR A 120 8.97 7.32 -5.98
CA THR A 120 9.53 6.94 -7.28
C THR A 120 8.71 5.82 -7.93
N GLY A 121 8.37 4.78 -7.17
CA GLY A 121 7.49 3.70 -7.65
C GLY A 121 6.12 4.19 -8.13
N ALA A 122 5.49 5.08 -7.37
CA ALA A 122 4.21 5.72 -7.72
C ALA A 122 4.28 6.50 -9.03
N ARG A 123 5.33 7.31 -9.23
CA ARG A 123 5.53 8.09 -10.47
C ARG A 123 5.81 7.21 -11.68
N LEU A 124 6.60 6.15 -11.52
CA LEU A 124 6.81 5.18 -12.59
C LEU A 124 5.53 4.44 -12.98
N MET A 125 4.72 4.07 -11.98
CA MET A 125 3.39 3.50 -12.22
C MET A 125 2.52 4.49 -13.00
N ALA A 126 2.45 5.75 -12.58
CA ALA A 126 1.70 6.79 -13.29
C ALA A 126 2.18 6.95 -14.74
N ALA A 127 3.49 7.00 -14.98
CA ALA A 127 4.04 7.06 -16.32
C ALA A 127 3.53 5.90 -17.20
N GLN A 128 3.58 4.67 -16.69
CA GLN A 128 3.08 3.50 -17.41
C GLN A 128 1.57 3.60 -17.69
N LYS A 129 0.75 3.96 -16.70
CA LYS A 129 -0.71 4.05 -16.87
C LYS A 129 -1.10 5.14 -17.87
N HIS A 130 -0.38 6.25 -17.89
CA HIS A 130 -0.59 7.32 -18.88
C HIS A 130 -0.21 6.91 -20.30
N MET A 131 0.87 6.15 -20.50
CA MET A 131 1.22 5.62 -21.82
C MET A 131 0.10 4.72 -22.37
N MET A 132 -0.55 3.91 -21.53
CA MET A 132 -1.63 3.00 -21.95
C MET A 132 -2.85 3.73 -22.53
N VAL A 133 -3.03 5.01 -22.20
CA VAL A 133 -4.15 5.84 -22.69
C VAL A 133 -3.71 6.93 -23.69
N GLY A 134 -2.47 6.85 -24.18
CA GLY A 134 -1.93 7.82 -25.15
C GLY A 134 -1.58 9.18 -24.54
N ASN A 135 -1.37 9.26 -23.23
CA ASN A 135 -0.93 10.47 -22.53
C ASN A 135 0.59 10.53 -22.40
N TYR A 136 1.29 10.51 -23.53
CA TYR A 136 2.74 10.44 -23.58
C TYR A 136 3.43 11.65 -22.96
N GLY A 137 2.85 12.86 -23.07
CA GLY A 137 3.43 14.06 -22.44
C GLY A 137 3.46 13.98 -20.91
N LEU A 138 2.35 13.53 -20.29
CA LEU A 138 2.29 13.31 -18.85
C LEU A 138 3.19 12.15 -18.43
N ALA A 139 3.20 11.05 -19.19
CA ALA A 139 4.08 9.93 -18.91
C ALA A 139 5.57 10.31 -18.93
N SER A 140 5.98 11.09 -19.93
CA SER A 140 7.32 11.66 -20.08
C SER A 140 7.68 12.52 -18.86
N SER A 141 6.76 13.37 -18.39
CA SER A 141 6.98 14.22 -17.22
C SER A 141 7.19 13.42 -15.93
N TYR A 142 6.32 12.44 -15.65
CA TYR A 142 6.48 11.56 -14.49
C TYR A 142 7.78 10.75 -14.55
N ALA A 143 8.12 10.17 -15.72
CA ALA A 143 9.35 9.42 -15.89
C ALA A 143 10.61 10.30 -15.69
N LYS A 144 10.63 11.51 -16.26
CA LYS A 144 11.75 12.45 -16.09
C LYS A 144 11.94 12.87 -14.62
N SER A 145 10.83 13.03 -13.88
CA SER A 145 10.87 13.51 -12.49
C SER A 145 11.60 12.58 -11.52
N VAL A 146 11.81 11.31 -11.87
CA VAL A 146 12.48 10.31 -11.02
C VAL A 146 13.90 9.98 -11.48
N ILE A 147 14.36 10.52 -12.62
CA ILE A 147 15.74 10.33 -13.11
C ILE A 147 16.80 10.77 -12.08
N PRO A 148 16.63 11.89 -11.35
CA PRO A 148 17.63 12.34 -10.37
C PRO A 148 17.89 11.31 -9.26
N ASP A 149 16.87 10.54 -8.87
CA ASP A 149 16.92 9.59 -7.75
C ASP A 149 17.22 8.15 -8.20
N ALA A 150 17.33 7.90 -9.52
CA ALA A 150 17.50 6.57 -10.09
C ALA A 150 18.96 6.12 -10.12
N ASP A 151 19.21 4.86 -9.77
CA ASP A 151 20.47 4.18 -10.02
C ASP A 151 20.77 4.05 -11.53
N PRO A 152 22.00 3.72 -11.97
CA PRO A 152 22.35 3.67 -13.38
C PRO A 152 21.46 2.73 -14.23
N ASP A 153 21.09 1.58 -13.70
CA ASP A 153 20.28 0.58 -14.41
C ASP A 153 18.83 1.03 -14.54
N GLN A 154 18.27 1.57 -13.45
CA GLN A 154 16.94 2.19 -13.45
C GLN A 154 16.90 3.38 -14.39
N ARG A 155 17.93 4.23 -14.39
CA ARG A 155 18.01 5.41 -15.24
C ARG A 155 17.94 5.03 -16.71
N GLN A 156 18.64 3.99 -17.15
CA GLN A 156 18.57 3.52 -18.53
C GLN A 156 17.15 3.02 -18.90
N LYS A 157 16.46 2.33 -17.98
CA LYS A 157 15.05 1.90 -18.19
C LYS A 157 14.11 3.10 -18.29
N ILE A 158 14.27 4.09 -17.41
CA ILE A 158 13.46 5.31 -17.38
C ILE A 158 13.69 6.16 -18.63
N GLN A 159 14.94 6.27 -19.08
CA GLN A 159 15.28 6.96 -20.33
C GLN A 159 14.63 6.31 -21.55
N ARG A 160 14.51 4.98 -21.59
CA ARG A 160 13.75 4.29 -22.65
C ARG A 160 12.27 4.68 -22.64
N VAL A 161 11.65 4.76 -21.47
CA VAL A 161 10.26 5.25 -21.34
C VAL A 161 10.11 6.66 -21.89
N VAL A 162 11.04 7.56 -21.54
CA VAL A 162 11.06 8.94 -22.06
C VAL A 162 11.22 8.97 -23.58
N LEU A 163 12.14 8.19 -24.13
CA LEU A 163 12.36 8.11 -25.58
C LEU A 163 11.10 7.62 -26.31
N THR A 164 10.42 6.61 -25.78
CA THR A 164 9.13 6.15 -26.33
C THR A 164 8.11 7.28 -26.32
N CYS A 165 7.98 8.03 -25.23
CA CYS A 165 7.04 9.16 -25.18
C CYS A 165 7.36 10.24 -26.22
N GLN A 166 8.64 10.54 -26.42
CA GLN A 166 9.11 11.48 -27.45
C GLN A 166 8.81 11.01 -28.87
N GLN A 167 8.97 9.71 -29.15
CA GLN A 167 8.61 9.12 -30.45
C GLN A 167 7.10 9.27 -30.76
N HIS A 168 6.27 9.33 -29.73
CA HIS A 168 4.84 9.64 -29.83
C HIS A 168 4.52 11.14 -29.69
N GLY A 169 5.55 12.00 -29.81
CA GLY A 169 5.44 13.45 -29.85
C GLY A 169 5.18 14.12 -28.50
N ASP A 170 5.34 13.42 -27.36
CA ASP A 170 5.03 13.93 -26.02
C ASP A 170 3.61 14.53 -25.93
N THR A 171 2.66 14.00 -26.71
CA THR A 171 1.28 14.49 -26.77
C THR A 171 0.40 13.87 -25.69
N ASN A 172 -0.73 14.50 -25.38
CA ASN A 172 -1.73 13.96 -24.46
C ASN A 172 -3.09 13.86 -25.15
N VAL A 173 -3.65 12.65 -25.22
CA VAL A 173 -5.00 12.43 -25.76
C VAL A 173 -6.07 12.96 -24.81
N ARG A 174 -5.89 12.79 -23.49
CA ARG A 174 -6.82 13.28 -22.44
C ARG A 174 -6.08 13.58 -21.15
N VAL A 175 -6.00 14.86 -20.76
CA VAL A 175 -5.36 15.25 -19.49
C VAL A 175 -6.36 15.09 -18.34
N PRO A 176 -6.07 14.29 -17.31
CA PRO A 176 -6.92 14.25 -16.13
C PRO A 176 -6.83 15.59 -15.38
N THR A 177 -7.96 16.08 -14.87
CA THR A 177 -7.97 17.30 -14.05
C THR A 177 -7.29 17.04 -12.72
N THR A 178 -6.11 17.63 -12.49
CA THR A 178 -5.38 17.53 -11.23
C THR A 178 -6.14 18.24 -10.11
N SER A 179 -6.81 17.45 -9.29
CA SER A 179 -7.56 17.93 -8.12
C SER A 179 -7.29 16.98 -6.95
N LYS A 180 -7.29 17.51 -5.72
CA LYS A 180 -7.22 16.67 -4.53
C LYS A 180 -8.33 15.62 -4.59
N LEU A 181 -8.08 14.42 -4.09
CA LEU A 181 -9.10 13.39 -4.06
C LEU A 181 -9.78 13.34 -2.70
N CYS A 182 -11.06 12.98 -2.72
CA CYS A 182 -11.79 12.58 -1.53
C CYS A 182 -11.24 11.23 -1.02
N PHE A 183 -10.88 11.17 0.26
CA PHE A 183 -10.34 9.97 0.92
C PHE A 183 -11.35 8.82 1.03
N ALA A 184 -12.65 9.10 0.89
CA ALA A 184 -13.70 8.08 0.92
C ALA A 184 -14.13 7.63 -0.48
N THR A 185 -14.37 8.57 -1.39
CA THR A 185 -14.96 8.28 -2.70
C THR A 185 -13.95 8.17 -3.83
N PHE A 186 -12.72 8.67 -3.63
CA PHE A 186 -11.65 8.73 -4.63
C PHE A 186 -11.99 9.58 -5.86
N GLY A 187 -13.10 10.31 -5.80
CA GLY A 187 -13.46 11.34 -6.76
C GLY A 187 -12.74 12.64 -6.46
N THR A 188 -12.81 13.57 -7.41
CA THR A 188 -12.27 14.92 -7.26
C THR A 188 -12.94 15.65 -6.09
N LEU A 189 -12.12 16.34 -5.31
CA LEU A 189 -12.56 17.18 -4.20
C LEU A 189 -12.96 18.55 -4.78
N GLY A 190 -14.23 18.91 -4.64
CA GLY A 190 -14.70 20.26 -4.90
C GLY A 190 -14.53 21.17 -3.69
N ASN A 191 -14.86 22.46 -3.86
CA ASN A 191 -15.02 23.41 -2.75
C ASN A 191 -16.51 23.76 -2.59
N PRO A 192 -17.05 23.82 -1.36
CA PRO A 192 -16.38 23.51 -0.08
C PRO A 192 -16.20 21.99 0.14
N TYR A 193 -15.37 21.60 1.11
CA TYR A 193 -15.11 20.20 1.47
C TYR A 193 -15.02 19.99 2.99
N ILE A 194 -15.02 18.74 3.45
CA ILE A 194 -14.86 18.39 4.87
C ILE A 194 -13.44 17.85 5.08
N GLY A 195 -12.70 18.40 6.04
CA GLY A 195 -11.38 17.92 6.44
C GLY A 195 -11.39 17.25 7.81
N CYS A 196 -10.35 16.47 8.11
CA CYS A 196 -10.04 16.03 9.47
C CYS A 196 -9.22 17.10 10.20
N THR A 197 -9.47 17.29 11.51
CA THR A 197 -8.71 18.22 12.36
C THR A 197 -7.32 17.70 12.77
N THR A 198 -7.01 16.43 12.53
CA THR A 198 -5.76 15.79 13.01
C THR A 198 -4.93 15.13 11.90
N CYS A 199 -5.56 14.58 10.87
CA CYS A 199 -4.87 13.89 9.78
C CYS A 199 -5.17 14.56 8.42
N PRO A 200 -4.46 14.22 7.34
CA PRO A 200 -4.62 14.91 6.05
C PRO A 200 -5.90 14.52 5.30
N ALA A 201 -6.74 13.65 5.85
CA ALA A 201 -7.94 13.17 5.19
C ALA A 201 -8.91 14.32 4.88
N SER A 202 -9.36 14.35 3.62
CA SER A 202 -10.34 15.31 3.10
C SER A 202 -11.44 14.57 2.36
N PHE A 203 -12.67 15.05 2.47
CA PHE A 203 -13.88 14.38 2.02
C PHE A 203 -14.76 15.34 1.25
N SER A 204 -15.32 14.89 0.13
CA SER A 204 -16.34 15.64 -0.59
C SER A 204 -17.65 15.63 0.20
N LEU A 205 -18.49 16.64 0.01
CA LEU A 205 -19.83 16.68 0.63
C LEU A 205 -20.70 15.47 0.24
N ALA A 206 -20.48 14.92 -0.97
CA ALA A 206 -21.14 13.71 -1.44
C ALA A 206 -20.81 12.44 -0.62
N ALA A 207 -19.77 12.48 0.23
CA ALA A 207 -19.47 11.40 1.17
C ALA A 207 -20.48 11.31 2.33
N GLY A 208 -21.38 12.29 2.48
CA GLY A 208 -22.44 12.26 3.49
C GLY A 208 -21.93 12.38 4.93
N LEU A 209 -20.73 12.94 5.13
CA LEU A 209 -20.17 13.15 6.46
C LEU A 209 -20.76 14.42 7.09
N GLU A 210 -21.05 14.35 8.38
CA GLU A 210 -21.45 15.50 9.20
C GLU A 210 -20.21 16.12 9.87
N GLU A 211 -20.24 17.43 10.13
CA GLU A 211 -19.20 18.10 10.92
C GLU A 211 -19.22 17.66 12.40
N GLY A 212 -18.06 17.68 13.05
CA GLY A 212 -17.92 17.32 14.47
C GLY A 212 -17.93 15.81 14.77
N ARG A 213 -18.10 14.95 13.76
CA ARG A 213 -18.00 13.49 13.90
C ARG A 213 -16.56 13.03 13.97
N VAL A 214 -16.32 11.86 14.57
CA VAL A 214 -14.99 11.22 14.54
C VAL A 214 -14.60 10.96 13.08
N CYS A 215 -13.36 11.27 12.73
CA CYS A 215 -12.84 11.06 11.38
C CYS A 215 -12.93 9.57 11.00
N PRO A 216 -13.46 9.22 9.81
CA PRO A 216 -13.54 7.82 9.39
C PRO A 216 -12.17 7.21 9.04
N ILE A 217 -11.13 8.03 8.93
CA ILE A 217 -9.77 7.59 8.55
C ILE A 217 -8.87 7.43 9.77
N CYS A 218 -8.94 8.32 10.77
CA CYS A 218 -8.14 8.19 11.99
C CYS A 218 -9.01 8.33 13.25
N PRO A 219 -8.68 7.63 14.34
CA PRO A 219 -9.49 7.65 15.56
C PRO A 219 -9.30 8.94 16.39
N PHE A 220 -8.41 9.84 15.98
CA PHE A 220 -7.96 10.96 16.82
C PHE A 220 -8.60 12.30 16.48
N GLY A 221 -9.02 12.46 15.23
CA GLY A 221 -9.54 13.73 14.73
C GLY A 221 -11.04 13.71 14.56
N SER A 222 -11.58 14.91 14.34
CA SER A 222 -12.98 15.13 13.99
C SER A 222 -13.10 15.78 12.62
N THR A 223 -14.25 15.60 11.98
CA THR A 223 -14.60 16.24 10.72
C THR A 223 -14.91 17.73 10.92
N ARG A 224 -14.47 18.57 9.99
CA ARG A 224 -14.71 20.03 10.00
C ARG A 224 -14.88 20.56 8.59
N GLY A 225 -15.83 21.48 8.38
CA GLY A 225 -15.99 22.17 7.10
C GLY A 225 -14.78 23.04 6.74
N MET A 226 -14.39 23.01 5.47
CA MET A 226 -13.29 23.76 4.88
C MET A 226 -13.84 24.52 3.66
N ASN A 227 -13.56 25.83 3.59
CA ASN A 227 -13.99 26.72 2.51
C ASN A 227 -12.83 27.04 1.56
#